data_AF-A0A535CB36-F1
#
_entry.id   AF-A0A535CB36-F1
#
_cell.length_a   1.000
_cell.length_b   1.000
_cell.length_c   1.000
_cell.angle_alpha   90.00
_cell.angle_beta   90.00
_cell.angle_gamma   90.00
#
_symmetry.space_group_name_H-M   'P 1'
#
loop_
_entity.id
_entity.type
_entity.pdbx_description
1 polymer ?
#
loop_
_entity_poly.entity_id
_entity_poly.type
_entity_poly.pdbx_seq_one_letter_code
_entity_poly.pdbx_strand_id
1 'polypeptide(L)'
;MAPSTTRALAVAVLFLAWVGFLSIGVSGVVAAGMQAAFGAGFVAGDLPDVTYTADRCAELKEYAPANASCEEAAALHHADETVTYRIAAGVLGLVLLGLWVLVRRRGALGPGRLPDGLVAGAGCATFGVVGLALLAQGLELLALGPSSGEGADLSAGIVSLVVAVLFGRSLYRTVGDLKPQSPDS
;
A
#
# COMPACT_ATOMS: atom_id res chain seq x y z
N MET A 1 -26.84 9.85 -14.34
CA MET A 1 -25.45 10.18 -14.74
C MET A 1 -25.29 9.81 -16.21
N ALA A 2 -24.66 10.65 -17.03
CA ALA A 2 -24.50 10.32 -18.45
C ALA A 2 -23.61 9.07 -18.62
N PRO A 3 -23.88 8.17 -19.58
CA PRO A 3 -23.10 6.95 -19.78
C PRO A 3 -21.59 7.19 -19.97
N SER A 4 -21.22 8.35 -20.53
CA SER A 4 -19.84 8.79 -20.69
C SER A 4 -19.12 9.07 -19.38
N THR A 5 -19.80 9.66 -18.39
CA THR A 5 -19.25 9.94 -17.05
C THR A 5 -19.04 8.66 -16.24
N THR A 6 -19.98 7.72 -16.31
CA THR A 6 -19.84 6.41 -15.64
C THR A 6 -18.62 5.65 -16.15
N ARG A 7 -18.38 5.68 -17.47
CA ARG A 7 -17.20 5.06 -18.09
C ARG A 7 -15.91 5.73 -17.64
N ALA A 8 -15.87 7.07 -17.60
CA ALA A 8 -14.71 7.81 -17.12
C ALA A 8 -14.40 7.50 -15.65
N LEU A 9 -15.43 7.41 -14.81
CA LEU A 9 -15.29 7.01 -13.41
C LEU A 9 -14.77 5.57 -13.28
N ALA A 10 -15.31 4.62 -14.04
CA ALA A 10 -14.84 3.23 -14.00
C ALA A 10 -13.35 3.10 -14.39
N VAL A 11 -12.91 3.87 -15.39
CA VAL A 11 -11.48 3.92 -15.76
C VAL A 11 -10.63 4.56 -14.67
N ALA A 12 -11.12 5.61 -14.02
CA ALA A 12 -10.41 6.24 -12.91
C ALA A 12 -10.30 5.31 -11.69
N VAL A 13 -11.35 4.56 -11.38
CA VAL A 13 -11.33 3.52 -10.34
C VAL A 13 -10.34 2.42 -10.71
N LEU A 14 -10.36 1.92 -11.96
CA LEU A 14 -9.39 0.93 -12.42
C LEU A 14 -7.96 1.46 -12.33
N PHE A 15 -7.75 2.73 -12.66
CA PHE A 15 -6.46 3.41 -12.53
C PHE A 15 -5.97 3.43 -11.07
N LEU A 16 -6.79 3.94 -10.16
CA LEU A 16 -6.45 4.01 -8.73
C LEU A 16 -6.29 2.61 -8.12
N ALA A 17 -7.09 1.65 -8.56
CA ALA A 17 -7.01 0.26 -8.09
C ALA A 17 -5.66 -0.38 -8.44
N TRP A 18 -5.20 -0.30 -9.69
CA TRP A 18 -3.90 -0.90 -10.03
C TRP A 18 -2.76 -0.20 -9.29
N VAL A 19 -2.82 1.13 -9.12
CA VAL A 19 -1.82 1.87 -8.33
C VAL A 19 -1.84 1.41 -6.88
N GLY A 20 -3.01 1.28 -6.26
CA GLY A 20 -3.15 0.82 -4.88
C GLY A 20 -2.59 -0.59 -4.68
N PHE A 21 -3.04 -1.55 -5.49
CA PHE A 21 -2.57 -2.93 -5.43
C PHE A 21 -1.06 -3.05 -5.68
N LEU A 22 -0.53 -2.32 -6.66
CA LEU A 22 0.91 -2.31 -6.90
C LEU A 22 1.68 -1.70 -5.71
N SER A 23 1.15 -0.64 -5.09
CA SER A 23 1.75 -0.03 -3.91
C SER A 23 1.79 -0.99 -2.71
N ILE A 24 0.72 -1.78 -2.51
CA ILE A 24 0.71 -2.86 -1.52
C ILE A 24 1.80 -3.90 -1.86
N GLY A 25 1.97 -4.25 -3.13
CA GLY A 25 3.06 -5.11 -3.60
C GLY A 25 4.44 -4.57 -3.25
N VAL A 26 4.70 -3.30 -3.55
CA VAL A 26 5.97 -2.64 -3.23
C VAL A 26 6.20 -2.60 -1.73
N SER A 27 5.17 -2.35 -0.91
CA SER A 27 5.32 -2.40 0.55
C SER A 27 5.63 -3.82 1.06
N GLY A 28 5.16 -4.87 0.39
CA GLY A 28 5.59 -6.25 0.63
C GLY A 28 7.08 -6.47 0.37
N VAL A 29 7.62 -5.91 -0.70
CA VAL A 29 9.07 -5.97 -1.00
C VAL A 29 9.87 -5.20 0.04
N VAL A 30 9.41 -4.03 0.46
CA VAL A 30 10.06 -3.25 1.53
C VAL A 30 10.02 -4.03 2.85
N ALA A 31 8.88 -4.63 3.21
CA ALA A 31 8.74 -5.46 4.40
C ALA A 31 9.68 -6.67 4.36
N ALA A 32 9.82 -7.35 3.21
CA ALA A 32 10.78 -8.44 3.04
C ALA A 32 12.24 -7.97 3.27
N GLY A 33 12.57 -6.78 2.77
CA GLY A 33 13.88 -6.15 3.05
C GLY A 33 14.08 -5.83 4.53
N MET A 34 13.05 -5.32 5.21
CA MET A 34 13.08 -5.07 6.66
C MET A 34 13.21 -6.38 7.45
N GLN A 35 12.49 -7.44 7.07
CA GLN A 35 12.62 -8.76 7.68
C GLN A 35 14.05 -9.30 7.54
N ALA A 36 14.66 -9.14 6.36
CA ALA A 36 16.03 -9.57 6.12
C ALA A 36 17.06 -8.76 6.96
N ALA A 37 16.78 -7.48 7.22
CA ALA A 37 17.68 -6.60 7.95
C ALA A 37 17.51 -6.66 9.48
N PHE A 38 16.28 -6.83 9.97
CA PHE A 38 15.90 -6.65 11.37
C PHE A 38 15.20 -7.86 11.99
N GLY A 39 14.92 -8.90 11.20
CA GLY A 39 14.24 -10.12 11.64
C GLY A 39 12.72 -10.09 11.48
N ALA A 40 12.10 -11.26 11.63
CA ALA A 40 10.66 -11.43 11.46
C ALA A 40 9.84 -10.71 12.55
N GLY A 41 10.35 -10.65 13.79
CA GLY A 41 9.71 -9.91 14.88
C GLY A 41 9.54 -8.42 14.58
N PHE A 42 10.51 -7.80 13.89
CA PHE A 42 10.36 -6.41 13.44
C PHE A 42 9.17 -6.23 12.50
N VAL A 43 8.90 -7.20 11.61
CA VAL A 43 7.83 -7.09 10.62
C VAL A 43 6.48 -7.53 11.16
N ALA A 44 6.43 -8.58 11.98
CA ALA A 44 5.17 -9.17 12.42
C ALA A 44 5.27 -9.83 13.81
N GLY A 45 6.10 -9.29 14.69
CA GLY A 45 6.14 -9.68 16.10
C GLY A 45 4.86 -9.26 16.83
N ASP A 46 4.53 -10.00 17.87
CA ASP A 46 3.37 -9.71 18.71
C ASP A 46 3.71 -8.65 19.75
N LEU A 47 2.67 -8.01 20.29
CA LEU A 47 2.81 -7.08 21.42
C LEU A 47 3.37 -7.80 22.66
N PRO A 48 3.96 -7.05 23.61
CA PRO A 48 4.36 -7.62 24.89
C PRO A 48 3.22 -8.38 25.59
N ASP A 49 3.58 -9.40 26.36
CA ASP A 49 2.69 -10.25 27.17
C ASP A 49 1.74 -11.16 26.38
N VAL A 50 1.85 -11.22 25.04
CA VAL A 50 1.16 -12.24 24.23
C VAL A 50 1.74 -13.62 24.55
N THR A 51 0.87 -14.58 24.86
CA THR A 51 1.25 -15.96 25.17
C THR A 51 0.48 -16.94 24.30
N TYR A 52 1.08 -18.09 24.02
CA TYR A 52 0.49 -19.12 23.16
C TYR A 52 0.08 -20.34 23.98
N THR A 53 -1.04 -20.95 23.59
CA THR A 53 -1.39 -22.29 24.07
C THR A 53 -0.37 -23.30 23.54
N ALA A 54 -0.25 -24.45 24.22
CA ALA A 54 0.63 -25.53 23.79
C ALA A 54 0.31 -26.00 22.36
N ASP A 55 -0.98 -26.15 22.04
CA ASP A 55 -1.44 -26.58 20.72
C ASP A 55 -1.09 -25.57 19.62
N ARG A 56 -1.32 -24.27 19.86
CA ARG A 56 -0.97 -23.22 18.89
C ARG A 56 0.54 -23.12 18.68
N CYS A 57 1.32 -23.27 19.75
CA CYS A 57 2.77 -23.29 19.63
C CYS A 57 3.27 -24.51 18.84
N ALA A 58 2.66 -25.68 19.03
CA ALA A 58 3.01 -26.88 18.28
C ALA A 58 2.72 -26.71 16.77
N GLU A 59 1.57 -26.13 16.41
CA GLU A 59 1.20 -25.81 15.03
C GLU A 59 2.20 -24.82 14.39
N LEU A 60 2.49 -23.71 15.06
CA LEU A 60 3.42 -22.70 14.54
C LEU A 60 4.85 -23.26 14.37
N LYS A 61 5.27 -24.17 15.26
CA LYS A 61 6.59 -24.81 15.20
C LYS A 61 6.72 -25.87 14.11
N GLU A 62 5.64 -26.32 13.50
CA GLU A 62 5.68 -27.31 12.40
C GLU A 62 6.54 -26.83 11.23
N TYR A 63 6.52 -25.51 10.95
CA TYR A 63 7.21 -24.89 9.81
C TYR A 63 8.38 -23.99 10.24
N ALA A 64 8.69 -23.92 11.55
CA ALA A 64 9.76 -23.10 12.09
C ALA A 64 11.05 -23.92 12.33
N PRO A 65 12.22 -23.27 12.49
CA PRO A 65 13.42 -23.95 12.95
C PRO A 65 13.18 -24.74 14.25
N ALA A 66 13.78 -25.92 14.38
CA ALA A 66 13.51 -26.83 15.49
C ALA A 66 13.79 -26.24 16.89
N ASN A 67 14.67 -25.23 16.97
CA ASN A 67 15.03 -24.54 18.20
C ASN A 67 14.30 -23.20 18.41
N ALA A 68 13.37 -22.82 17.52
CA ALA A 68 12.64 -21.57 17.65
C ALA A 68 11.76 -21.55 18.90
N SER A 69 11.64 -20.38 19.53
CA SER A 69 10.62 -20.11 20.54
C SER A 69 9.22 -20.10 19.90
N CYS A 70 8.15 -20.14 20.70
CA CYS A 70 6.79 -20.02 20.15
C CYS A 70 6.56 -18.63 19.51
N GLU A 71 7.10 -17.59 20.14
CA GLU A 71 7.03 -16.20 19.67
C GLU A 71 7.80 -16.02 18.36
N GLU A 72 8.99 -16.61 18.26
CA GLU A 72 9.80 -16.59 17.03
C GLU A 72 9.08 -17.33 15.89
N ALA A 73 8.47 -18.48 16.18
CA ALA A 73 7.70 -19.24 15.20
C ALA A 73 6.46 -18.44 14.72
N ALA A 74 5.75 -17.77 15.63
CA ALA A 74 4.63 -16.90 15.30
C ALA A 74 5.07 -15.73 14.41
N ALA A 75 6.13 -15.02 14.79
CA ALA A 75 6.64 -13.89 14.03
C ALA A 75 7.09 -14.30 12.62
N LEU A 76 7.76 -15.44 12.48
CA LEU A 76 8.15 -16.00 11.17
C LEU A 76 6.91 -16.27 10.30
N HIS A 77 5.90 -16.91 10.87
CA HIS A 77 4.67 -17.23 10.16
C HIS A 77 3.92 -15.97 9.71
N HIS A 78 3.67 -15.02 10.61
CA HIS A 78 2.95 -13.79 10.29
C HIS A 78 3.75 -12.88 9.34
N ALA A 79 5.08 -12.87 9.42
CA ALA A 79 5.92 -12.10 8.50
C ALA A 79 5.84 -12.68 7.08
N ASP A 80 5.86 -14.01 6.94
CA ASP A 80 5.67 -14.67 5.64
C ASP A 80 4.29 -14.36 5.06
N GLU A 81 3.22 -14.47 5.84
CA GLU A 81 1.87 -14.11 5.39
C GLU A 81 1.80 -12.64 4.96
N THR A 82 2.37 -11.73 5.75
CA THR A 82 2.40 -10.30 5.45
C THR A 82 3.09 -10.03 4.12
N VAL A 83 4.27 -10.61 3.90
CA VAL A 83 5.03 -10.41 2.66
C VAL A 83 4.31 -11.08 1.49
N THR A 84 3.91 -12.33 1.63
CA THR A 84 3.30 -13.14 0.56
C THR A 84 1.98 -12.54 0.09
N TYR A 85 1.07 -12.18 1.00
CA TYR A 85 -0.20 -11.57 0.61
C TYR A 85 -0.02 -10.19 -0.03
N ARG A 86 0.97 -9.40 0.43
CA ARG A 86 1.29 -8.12 -0.20
C ARG A 86 1.86 -8.30 -1.60
N ILE A 87 2.79 -9.23 -1.80
CA ILE A 87 3.33 -9.55 -3.14
C ILE A 87 2.21 -10.04 -4.07
N ALA A 88 1.33 -10.91 -3.59
CA ALA A 88 0.16 -11.37 -4.36
C ALA A 88 -0.77 -10.21 -4.77
N ALA A 89 -1.02 -9.27 -3.85
CA ALA A 89 -1.72 -8.03 -4.17
C ALA A 89 -0.98 -7.20 -5.24
N GLY A 90 0.35 -7.14 -5.20
CA GLY A 90 1.18 -6.52 -6.24
C GLY A 90 1.00 -7.16 -7.62
N VAL A 91 1.00 -8.50 -7.68
CA VAL A 91 0.74 -9.25 -8.93
C VAL A 91 -0.64 -8.93 -9.48
N LEU A 92 -1.66 -8.86 -8.63
CA LEU A 92 -2.99 -8.40 -9.04
C LEU A 92 -2.96 -6.96 -9.58
N GLY A 93 -2.17 -6.08 -8.96
CA GLY A 93 -1.91 -4.73 -9.46
C GLY A 93 -1.35 -4.71 -10.88
N LEU A 94 -0.41 -5.59 -11.21
CA LEU A 94 0.14 -5.73 -12.57
C LEU A 94 -0.91 -6.21 -13.58
N VAL A 95 -1.80 -7.13 -13.19
CA VAL A 95 -2.93 -7.57 -14.03
C VAL A 95 -3.88 -6.40 -14.30
N LEU A 96 -4.25 -5.64 -13.26
CA LEU A 96 -5.11 -4.47 -13.39
C LEU A 96 -4.47 -3.35 -14.24
N LEU A 97 -3.15 -3.17 -14.14
CA LEU A 97 -2.39 -2.27 -15.00
C LEU A 97 -2.49 -2.72 -16.46
N GLY A 98 -2.32 -4.01 -16.74
CA GLY A 98 -2.49 -4.58 -18.09
C GLY A 98 -3.89 -4.32 -18.65
N LEU A 99 -4.94 -4.53 -17.85
CA LEU A 99 -6.32 -4.20 -18.21
C LEU A 99 -6.50 -2.70 -18.47
N TRP A 100 -5.95 -1.85 -17.61
CA TRP A 100 -6.01 -0.39 -17.78
C TRP A 100 -5.34 0.06 -19.08
N VAL A 101 -4.14 -0.47 -19.39
CA VAL A 101 -3.43 -0.19 -20.64
C VAL A 101 -4.26 -0.64 -21.85
N LEU A 102 -4.87 -1.82 -21.78
CA LEU A 102 -5.72 -2.35 -22.86
C LEU A 102 -6.94 -1.46 -23.10
N VAL A 103 -7.63 -1.06 -22.04
CA VAL A 103 -8.77 -0.13 -22.11
C VAL A 103 -8.33 1.20 -22.72
N ARG A 104 -7.18 1.73 -22.30
CA ARG A 104 -6.65 2.99 -22.83
C ARG A 104 -6.32 2.91 -24.33
N ARG A 105 -5.70 1.79 -24.76
CA ARG A 105 -5.29 1.57 -26.16
C ARG A 105 -6.48 1.39 -27.10
N ARG A 106 -7.57 0.78 -26.65
CA ARG A 106 -8.76 0.51 -27.48
C ARG A 106 -9.62 1.75 -27.75
N GLY A 107 -9.14 2.96 -27.44
CA GLY A 107 -9.94 4.18 -27.58
C GLY A 107 -11.21 4.16 -26.73
N ALA A 108 -11.25 3.31 -25.69
CA ALA A 108 -12.40 3.18 -24.82
C ALA A 108 -12.59 4.41 -23.89
N LEU A 109 -11.75 5.43 -24.03
CA LEU A 109 -11.93 6.72 -23.40
C LEU A 109 -12.87 7.54 -24.30
N GLY A 110 -14.18 7.43 -24.04
CA GLY A 110 -15.16 8.33 -24.65
C GLY A 110 -14.98 9.79 -24.18
N PRO A 111 -15.80 10.73 -24.67
CA PRO A 111 -15.66 12.17 -24.35
C PRO A 111 -15.98 12.54 -22.90
N GLY A 112 -16.33 11.58 -22.05
CA GLY A 112 -16.58 11.81 -20.63
C GLY A 112 -15.31 12.28 -19.94
N ARG A 113 -15.32 13.52 -19.45
CA ARG A 113 -14.23 14.10 -18.67
C ARG A 113 -14.66 14.18 -17.21
N LEU A 114 -13.81 13.64 -16.33
CA LEU A 114 -13.87 13.99 -14.91
C LEU A 114 -13.28 15.40 -14.72
N PRO A 115 -13.66 16.12 -13.66
CA PRO A 115 -13.03 17.40 -13.33
C PRO A 115 -11.51 17.27 -13.27
N ASP A 116 -10.82 18.28 -13.79
CA ASP A 116 -9.37 18.31 -13.79
C ASP A 116 -8.85 18.21 -12.35
N GLY A 117 -7.83 17.39 -12.15
CA GLY A 117 -7.26 17.13 -10.84
C GLY A 117 -8.05 16.17 -9.94
N LEU A 118 -9.28 15.76 -10.26
CA LEU A 118 -10.09 14.88 -9.38
C LEU A 118 -9.35 13.60 -8.99
N VAL A 119 -8.81 12.87 -9.98
CA VAL A 119 -8.09 11.60 -9.74
C VAL A 119 -6.80 11.85 -8.95
N ALA A 120 -6.09 12.94 -9.25
CA ALA A 120 -4.85 13.28 -8.57
C ALA A 120 -5.11 13.71 -7.12
N GLY A 121 -6.17 14.48 -6.86
CA GLY A 121 -6.60 14.86 -5.53
C GLY A 121 -7.07 13.66 -4.71
N ALA A 122 -7.89 12.78 -5.30
CA ALA A 122 -8.32 11.54 -4.65
C ALA A 122 -7.13 10.66 -4.26
N GLY A 123 -6.20 10.42 -5.20
CA GLY A 123 -4.97 9.68 -4.91
C GLY A 123 -4.14 10.32 -3.80
N CYS A 124 -3.85 11.63 -3.92
CA CYS A 124 -3.06 12.35 -2.92
C CYS A 124 -3.69 12.27 -1.52
N ALA A 125 -4.99 12.48 -1.42
CA ALA A 125 -5.71 12.46 -0.14
C ALA A 125 -5.74 11.04 0.46
N THR A 126 -6.14 10.03 -0.33
CA THR A 126 -6.25 8.65 0.16
C THR A 126 -4.90 8.11 0.59
N PHE A 127 -3.88 8.17 -0.27
CA PHE A 127 -2.54 7.67 0.07
C PHE A 127 -1.85 8.53 1.14
N GLY A 128 -2.15 9.83 1.21
CA GLY A 128 -1.61 10.72 2.22
C GLY A 128 -2.15 10.38 3.61
N VAL A 129 -3.48 10.29 3.76
CA VAL A 129 -4.12 9.94 5.04
C VAL A 129 -3.71 8.56 5.51
N VAL A 130 -3.80 7.55 4.62
CA VAL A 130 -3.40 6.17 4.95
C VAL A 130 -1.91 6.11 5.29
N GLY A 131 -1.06 6.80 4.51
CA GLY A 131 0.38 6.81 4.74
C GLY A 131 0.76 7.43 6.07
N LEU A 132 0.14 8.55 6.46
CA LEU A 132 0.36 9.19 7.75
C LEU A 132 -0.13 8.32 8.91
N ALA A 133 -1.31 7.70 8.78
CA ALA A 133 -1.86 6.85 9.83
C ALA A 133 -0.98 5.62 10.09
N LEU A 134 -0.59 4.91 9.03
CA LEU A 134 0.27 3.72 9.15
C LEU A 134 1.69 4.09 9.62
N LEU A 135 2.25 5.21 9.15
CA LEU A 135 3.54 5.69 9.66
C LEU A 135 3.46 6.00 11.16
N ALA A 136 2.40 6.67 11.61
CA ALA A 136 2.20 6.98 13.03
C ALA A 136 2.07 5.70 13.86
N GLN A 137 1.29 4.72 13.39
CA GLN A 137 1.13 3.42 14.06
C GLN A 137 2.47 2.65 14.15
N GLY A 138 3.23 2.59 13.06
CA GLY A 138 4.55 1.95 13.07
C GLY A 138 5.55 2.64 14.01
N LEU A 139 5.49 3.98 14.13
CA LEU A 139 6.31 4.75 15.07
C LEU A 139 5.86 4.53 16.53
N GLU A 140 4.58 4.35 16.77
CA GLU A 140 4.05 3.99 18.10
C GLU A 140 4.53 2.59 18.52
N LEU A 141 4.46 1.60 17.63
CA LEU A 141 4.99 0.26 17.89
C LEU A 141 6.51 0.28 18.17
N LEU A 142 7.28 1.08 17.42
CA LEU A 142 8.70 1.31 17.71
C LEU A 142 8.94 1.87 19.12
N ALA A 143 8.04 2.71 19.63
CA ALA A 143 8.15 3.31 20.95
C ALA A 143 7.78 2.32 22.08
N LEU A 144 6.91 1.34 21.82
CA LEU A 144 6.53 0.30 22.77
C LEU A 144 7.64 -0.75 22.96
N GLY A 145 8.43 -1.00 21.94
CA GLY A 145 9.60 -1.87 22.01
C GLY A 145 9.95 -2.45 20.65
N PRO A 146 11.24 -2.74 20.39
CA PRO A 146 11.65 -3.32 19.13
C PRO A 146 10.99 -4.69 18.94
N SER A 147 10.64 -5.02 17.70
CA SER A 147 10.07 -6.33 17.32
C SER A 147 8.61 -6.55 17.72
N SER A 148 7.81 -5.50 17.70
CA SER A 148 6.35 -5.52 17.93
C SER A 148 5.55 -5.46 16.62
N GLY A 149 6.16 -5.83 15.49
CA GLY A 149 5.52 -5.81 14.17
C GLY A 149 5.50 -4.43 13.48
N GLU A 150 6.28 -3.46 13.97
CA GLU A 150 6.34 -2.08 13.45
C GLU A 150 6.64 -2.02 11.94
N GLY A 151 7.43 -2.95 11.41
CA GLY A 151 7.89 -2.99 10.04
C GLY A 151 6.76 -3.17 9.03
N ALA A 152 5.69 -3.87 9.39
CA ALA A 152 4.52 -4.01 8.52
C ALA A 152 3.87 -2.63 8.26
N ASP A 153 3.69 -1.83 9.29
CA ASP A 153 3.05 -0.52 9.20
C ASP A 153 3.99 0.54 8.62
N LEU A 154 5.27 0.54 9.03
CA LEU A 154 6.28 1.45 8.48
C LEU A 154 6.47 1.27 6.98
N SER A 155 6.61 0.03 6.50
CA SER A 155 6.76 -0.26 5.07
C SER A 155 5.57 0.22 4.25
N ALA A 156 4.34 0.00 4.73
CA ALA A 156 3.13 0.44 4.06
C ALA A 156 2.98 1.97 4.11
N GLY A 157 3.24 2.60 5.26
CA GLY A 157 3.22 4.04 5.45
C GLY A 157 4.20 4.76 4.52
N ILE A 158 5.45 4.31 4.49
CA ILE A 158 6.50 4.88 3.62
C ILE A 158 6.09 4.83 2.15
N VAL A 159 5.68 3.66 1.65
CA VAL A 159 5.29 3.51 0.24
C VAL A 159 4.06 4.35 -0.08
N SER A 160 3.06 4.37 0.80
CA SER A 160 1.85 5.18 0.62
C SER A 160 2.17 6.67 0.56
N LEU A 161 3.06 7.19 1.41
CA LEU A 161 3.47 8.59 1.38
C LEU A 161 4.22 8.96 0.09
N VAL A 162 5.09 8.09 -0.42
CA VAL A 162 5.74 8.30 -1.72
C VAL A 162 4.70 8.44 -2.83
N VAL A 163 3.71 7.55 -2.86
CA VAL A 163 2.62 7.59 -3.85
C VAL A 163 1.77 8.85 -3.69
N ALA A 164 1.48 9.26 -2.45
CA ALA A 164 0.78 10.52 -2.16
C ALA A 164 1.52 11.73 -2.73
N VAL A 165 2.85 11.79 -2.58
CA VAL A 165 3.68 12.86 -3.14
C VAL A 165 3.63 12.88 -4.68
N LEU A 166 3.67 11.71 -5.33
CA LEU A 166 3.54 11.61 -6.79
C LEU A 166 2.19 12.16 -7.27
N PHE A 167 1.10 11.81 -6.59
CA PHE A 167 -0.23 12.35 -6.88
C PHE A 167 -0.33 13.85 -6.57
N GLY A 168 0.22 14.31 -5.44
CA GLY A 168 0.25 15.72 -5.06
C GLY A 168 1.02 16.58 -6.08
N ARG A 169 2.14 16.09 -6.60
CA ARG A 169 2.89 16.74 -7.69
C ARG A 169 2.07 16.80 -8.98
N SER A 170 1.33 15.74 -9.31
CA SER A 170 0.42 15.72 -10.46
C SER A 170 -0.71 16.74 -10.30
N LEU A 171 -1.30 16.82 -9.11
CA LEU A 171 -2.36 17.77 -8.78
C LEU A 171 -1.85 19.20 -8.88
N TYR A 172 -0.69 19.50 -8.27
CA TYR A 172 -0.07 20.82 -8.30
C TYR A 172 0.16 21.33 -9.72
N ARG A 173 0.68 20.47 -10.61
CA ARG A 173 0.86 20.82 -12.03
C ARG A 173 -0.47 21.11 -12.71
N THR A 174 -1.46 20.25 -12.51
CA THR A 174 -2.78 20.38 -13.13
C THR A 174 -3.47 21.68 -12.72
N VAL A 175 -3.38 22.07 -11.44
CA VAL A 175 -3.95 23.33 -10.94
C VAL A 175 -3.10 24.54 -11.35
N GLY A 176 -1.79 24.40 -11.42
CA GLY A 176 -0.88 25.46 -11.90
C GLY A 176 -1.16 25.86 -13.35
N ASP A 177 -1.50 24.89 -14.21
CA ASP A 177 -1.86 25.11 -15.61
C ASP A 177 -3.22 25.81 -15.79
N LEU A 178 -4.07 25.83 -14.75
CA LEU A 178 -5.38 26.49 -14.74
C LEU A 178 -5.30 27.98 -14.34
N LYS A 179 -4.11 28.49 -13.98
CA LYS A 179 -3.96 29.89 -13.59
C LYS A 179 -4.39 30.77 -14.78
N PRO A 180 -5.39 31.66 -14.63
CA PRO A 180 -5.87 32.47 -15.74
C PRO A 180 -4.71 33.30 -16.30
N GLN A 181 -4.55 33.30 -17.63
CA GLN A 181 -3.73 34.32 -18.28
C GLN A 181 -4.25 35.67 -17.80
N SER A 182 -3.37 36.49 -17.21
CA SER A 182 -3.74 37.87 -16.93
C SER A 182 -4.25 38.47 -18.24
N PRO A 183 -5.42 39.13 -18.24
CA PRO A 183 -5.76 40.00 -19.36
C PRO A 183 -4.76 41.15 -19.31
N ASP A 184 -3.61 40.96 -19.96
CA ASP A 184 -2.61 42.00 -20.11
C ASP A 184 -3.16 43.04 -21.10
N SER A 185 -3.38 44.24 -20.52
CA SER A 185 -3.16 45.60 -21.08
C SER A 185 -3.79 45.99 -22.40
#